data_AF-A0A5C5ZIW9-F1
#
_entry.id   AF-A0A5C5ZIW9-F1
#
_cell.length_a   1.000
_cell.length_b   1.000
_cell.length_c   1.000
_cell.angle_alpha   90.00
_cell.angle_beta   90.00
_cell.angle_gamma   90.00
#
_symmetry.space_group_name_H-M   'P 1'
#
loop_
_entity.id
_entity.type
_entity.pdbx_description
1 polymer ?
#
loop_
_entity_poly.entity_id
_entity_poly.type
_entity_poly.pdbx_seq_one_letter_code
_entity_poly.pdbx_strand_id
1 'polypeptide(L)'
;MTTADSPSTSRTRSHLGAALYLLTATLGLLAATLATSRADAQYLNGIDVSHWQGAINWTSVKNAGTDFAFIKATNGTNQVDSRFAQNFNNAREAGVLAGPYHYGYPNTFTSDPLDAANEANDFVDAIEPFYTNHPGSYLTPVLDLEEHVNIGTTAQNKAFITEWVRDFSQVVETRLGVKPIIYTGQSFAQNYLANDIAEHPLWFARWGSQPTSTQMGIWDTWDFWQYTATGSVAGVSGNVDRDYFNGTMQDLEQYVMGVVSLAGDYNDDGMVDAADFTVWRDTRGARRGGAADGNGDGRIDELDYDIWVANFGKSNLSSAQTASVPEPNSLMLAAGACFGRRRLRGRLRGGLGH
;
A
#
# COMPACT_ATOMS: atom_id res chain seq x y z
N MET A 1 -86.96 -18.38 -19.81
CA MET A 1 -85.62 -18.15 -20.38
C MET A 1 -84.75 -17.64 -19.25
N THR A 2 -83.80 -18.47 -18.78
CA THR A 2 -82.61 -18.17 -17.91
C THR A 2 -82.80 -17.12 -16.80
N THR A 3 -82.72 -17.39 -15.49
CA THR A 3 -81.75 -18.14 -14.67
C THR A 3 -82.25 -18.08 -13.22
N ALA A 4 -81.99 -19.08 -12.35
CA ALA A 4 -81.66 -18.86 -10.93
C ALA A 4 -81.35 -20.17 -10.18
N ASP A 5 -80.26 -20.09 -9.42
CA ASP A 5 -79.95 -20.64 -8.10
C ASP A 5 -79.68 -22.14 -7.82
N SER A 6 -78.40 -22.37 -7.45
CA SER A 6 -77.86 -23.00 -6.23
C SER A 6 -78.14 -24.47 -5.89
N PRO A 7 -77.10 -25.18 -5.41
CA PRO A 7 -77.17 -25.58 -4.00
C PRO A 7 -75.86 -25.44 -3.18
N SER A 8 -76.06 -25.21 -1.88
CA SER A 8 -75.17 -25.43 -0.73
C SER A 8 -74.73 -26.90 -0.63
N THR A 9 -73.72 -27.39 0.09
CA THR A 9 -72.79 -26.93 1.14
C THR A 9 -71.83 -28.12 1.35
N SER A 10 -70.56 -27.90 1.64
CA SER A 10 -69.75 -28.86 2.41
C SER A 10 -68.60 -28.15 3.10
N ARG A 11 -68.51 -28.32 4.43
CA ARG A 11 -67.48 -27.78 5.32
C ARG A 11 -66.39 -28.84 5.52
N THR A 12 -65.13 -28.44 5.38
CA THR A 12 -63.96 -29.03 6.07
C THR A 12 -62.93 -27.92 6.27
N ARG A 13 -62.90 -27.30 7.45
CA ARG A 13 -61.92 -27.53 8.54
C ARG A 13 -60.44 -27.34 8.15
N SER A 14 -59.96 -26.13 8.46
CA SER A 14 -58.69 -25.82 9.16
C SER A 14 -57.38 -26.46 8.69
N HIS A 15 -56.63 -25.67 7.91
CA HIS A 15 -55.15 -25.69 7.91
C HIS A 15 -54.61 -24.27 8.13
N LEU A 16 -54.90 -23.71 9.31
CA LEU A 16 -54.11 -22.60 9.87
C LEU A 16 -52.95 -23.22 10.65
N GLY A 17 -51.78 -23.32 10.03
CA GLY A 17 -50.61 -23.86 10.72
C GLY A 17 -49.46 -24.28 9.81
N ALA A 18 -49.09 -23.47 8.80
CA ALA A 18 -47.85 -23.70 8.03
C ALA A 18 -47.38 -22.46 7.23
N ALA A 19 -47.62 -21.24 7.71
CA ALA A 19 -47.28 -20.02 6.95
C ALA A 19 -46.40 -19.03 7.71
N LEU A 20 -45.65 -19.47 8.73
CA LEU A 20 -44.73 -18.59 9.48
C LEU A 20 -43.28 -19.11 9.64
N TYR A 21 -42.91 -20.19 8.94
CA TYR A 21 -41.52 -20.68 8.88
C TYR A 21 -40.93 -20.67 7.46
N LEU A 22 -41.42 -19.77 6.61
CA LEU A 22 -40.95 -19.60 5.22
C LEU A 22 -40.71 -18.14 4.85
N LEU A 23 -40.47 -17.28 5.86
CA LEU A 23 -40.04 -15.89 5.64
C LEU A 23 -38.75 -15.50 6.37
N THR A 24 -38.07 -16.43 7.02
CA THR A 24 -36.72 -16.22 7.59
C THR A 24 -35.63 -17.07 6.93
N ALA A 25 -36.01 -18.09 6.14
CA ALA A 25 -35.05 -18.91 5.39
C ALA A 25 -34.66 -18.32 4.02
N THR A 26 -35.42 -17.35 3.49
CA THR A 26 -35.12 -16.70 2.20
C THR A 26 -34.33 -15.40 2.32
N LEU A 27 -34.26 -14.76 3.49
CA LEU A 27 -33.29 -13.68 3.75
C LEU A 27 -31.91 -14.22 4.14
N GLY A 28 -31.83 -15.38 4.79
CA GLY A 28 -30.54 -16.03 5.10
C GLY A 28 -29.84 -16.61 3.86
N LEU A 29 -30.60 -17.02 2.83
CA LEU A 29 -30.03 -17.61 1.61
C LEU A 29 -29.66 -16.57 0.55
N LEU A 30 -30.18 -15.34 0.65
CA LEU A 30 -29.69 -14.20 -0.15
C LEU A 30 -28.43 -13.55 0.45
N ALA A 31 -28.18 -13.73 1.75
CA ALA A 31 -26.94 -13.32 2.41
C ALA A 31 -25.79 -14.34 2.27
N ALA A 32 -26.10 -15.59 1.90
CA ALA A 32 -25.11 -16.67 1.76
C ALA A 32 -24.72 -17.00 0.31
N THR A 33 -25.19 -16.22 -0.68
CA THR A 33 -24.78 -16.32 -2.10
C THR A 33 -24.18 -15.03 -2.67
N LEU A 34 -23.75 -14.12 -1.79
CA LEU A 34 -22.96 -12.93 -2.12
C LEU A 34 -21.50 -13.00 -1.59
N ALA A 35 -21.04 -14.18 -1.17
CA ALA A 35 -19.62 -14.44 -0.93
C ALA A 35 -18.90 -14.94 -2.20
N THR A 36 -19.40 -14.56 -3.38
CA THR A 36 -18.69 -14.68 -4.67
C THR A 36 -18.33 -13.30 -5.17
N SER A 37 -17.35 -12.70 -4.51
CA SER A 37 -16.16 -12.13 -5.11
C SER A 37 -15.20 -11.97 -3.94
N ARG A 38 -13.90 -12.28 -4.11
CA ARG A 38 -12.92 -11.48 -3.38
C ARG A 38 -13.31 -10.04 -3.75
N ALA A 39 -13.65 -9.20 -2.78
CA ALA A 39 -13.89 -7.77 -3.03
C ALA A 39 -12.92 -7.31 -4.11
N ASP A 40 -13.43 -6.69 -5.20
CA ASP A 40 -12.65 -6.27 -6.39
C ASP A 40 -11.21 -6.00 -5.97
N ALA A 41 -10.26 -6.86 -6.38
CA ALA A 41 -8.87 -6.68 -6.00
C ALA A 41 -8.47 -5.29 -6.51
N GLN A 42 -8.41 -4.31 -5.62
CA GLN A 42 -8.17 -2.93 -5.97
C GLN A 42 -6.68 -2.84 -6.25
N TYR A 43 -6.30 -3.05 -7.51
CA TYR A 43 -4.94 -2.80 -7.93
C TYR A 43 -4.75 -1.30 -8.15
N LEU A 44 -3.63 -0.78 -7.67
CA LEU A 44 -3.16 0.53 -8.09
C LEU A 44 -2.48 0.43 -9.45
N ASN A 45 -2.55 1.49 -10.24
CA ASN A 45 -2.00 1.49 -11.59
C ASN A 45 -0.59 2.09 -11.58
N GLY A 46 0.34 1.41 -12.23
CA GLY A 46 1.71 1.87 -12.42
C GLY A 46 2.15 1.91 -13.86
N ILE A 47 3.30 2.54 -14.05
CA ILE A 47 4.13 2.45 -15.25
C ILE A 47 5.58 2.26 -14.83
N ASP A 48 6.40 1.69 -15.70
CA ASP A 48 7.83 1.84 -15.62
C ASP A 48 8.42 2.50 -16.87
N VAL A 49 9.46 3.31 -16.66
CA VAL A 49 10.03 4.16 -17.70
C VAL A 49 11.54 4.29 -17.57
N SER A 50 12.16 4.60 -18.70
CA SER A 50 13.58 4.95 -18.82
C SER A 50 13.74 6.14 -19.77
N HIS A 51 14.96 6.44 -20.18
CA HIS A 51 15.20 7.40 -21.26
C HIS A 51 14.46 7.08 -22.57
N TRP A 52 14.07 5.81 -22.81
CA TRP A 52 13.38 5.40 -24.03
C TRP A 52 12.02 6.06 -24.22
N GLN A 53 11.31 6.39 -23.13
CA GLN A 53 10.02 7.08 -23.17
C GLN A 53 10.16 8.59 -23.43
N GLY A 54 11.39 9.12 -23.49
CA GLY A 54 11.67 10.51 -23.84
C GLY A 54 11.18 11.51 -22.80
N ALA A 55 10.57 12.60 -23.27
CA ALA A 55 9.99 13.62 -22.38
C ALA A 55 8.56 13.21 -21.97
N ILE A 56 8.31 13.17 -20.65
CA ILE A 56 7.04 12.74 -20.06
C ILE A 56 6.34 13.92 -19.41
N ASN A 57 5.04 14.07 -19.66
CA ASN A 57 4.17 14.98 -18.91
C ASN A 57 3.56 14.24 -17.71
N TRP A 58 4.23 14.34 -16.56
CA TRP A 58 3.86 13.62 -15.33
C TRP A 58 2.52 14.06 -14.73
N THR A 59 2.11 15.32 -14.91
CA THR A 59 0.76 15.75 -14.51
C THR A 59 -0.32 15.06 -15.34
N SER A 60 -0.10 14.89 -16.65
CA SER A 60 -1.00 14.10 -17.49
C SER A 60 -1.02 12.62 -17.10
N VAL A 61 0.15 12.06 -16.73
CA VAL A 61 0.26 10.69 -16.23
C VAL A 61 -0.56 10.51 -14.95
N LYS A 62 -0.41 11.39 -13.95
CA LYS A 62 -1.23 11.34 -12.73
C LYS A 62 -2.72 11.46 -13.03
N ASN A 63 -3.10 12.42 -13.87
CA ASN A 63 -4.50 12.63 -14.24
C ASN A 63 -5.10 11.47 -15.03
N ALA A 64 -4.27 10.62 -15.65
CA ALA A 64 -4.70 9.39 -16.30
C ALA A 64 -4.93 8.23 -15.30
N GLY A 65 -4.72 8.45 -14.01
CA GLY A 65 -4.94 7.47 -12.94
C GLY A 65 -3.71 6.63 -12.61
N THR A 66 -2.50 7.06 -12.97
CA THR A 66 -1.27 6.40 -12.53
C THR A 66 -0.95 6.80 -11.08
N ASP A 67 -0.82 5.80 -10.22
CA ASP A 67 -0.58 5.94 -8.79
C ASP A 67 0.90 5.88 -8.44
N PHE A 68 1.64 4.97 -9.10
CA PHE A 68 3.07 4.77 -8.89
C PHE A 68 3.84 4.68 -10.20
N ALA A 69 5.16 4.80 -10.13
CA ALA A 69 6.04 4.52 -11.25
C ALA A 69 7.40 3.97 -10.81
N PHE A 70 7.96 3.02 -11.57
CA PHE A 70 9.37 2.66 -11.47
C PHE A 70 10.18 3.37 -12.56
N ILE A 71 11.29 4.01 -12.19
CA ILE A 71 12.05 4.88 -13.09
C ILE A 71 13.49 4.41 -13.11
N LYS A 72 14.03 4.11 -14.29
CA LYS A 72 15.41 3.66 -14.45
C LYS A 72 16.35 4.69 -13.86
N ALA A 73 17.18 4.28 -12.91
CA ALA A 73 18.20 5.12 -12.31
C ALA A 73 19.56 4.82 -12.92
N THR A 74 19.94 3.55 -12.92
CA THR A 74 21.27 3.11 -13.34
C THR A 74 21.21 1.78 -14.09
N ASN A 75 22.30 1.43 -14.77
CA ASN A 75 22.50 0.10 -15.30
C ASN A 75 23.98 -0.26 -15.33
N GLY A 76 24.35 -1.43 -14.85
CA GLY A 76 25.76 -1.80 -14.78
C GLY A 76 26.57 -0.82 -13.93
N THR A 77 27.88 -0.81 -14.16
CA THR A 77 28.80 0.11 -13.48
C THR A 77 28.87 1.48 -14.20
N ASN A 78 28.82 2.57 -13.43
CA ASN A 78 29.02 3.95 -13.87
C ASN A 78 28.07 4.48 -14.97
N GLN A 79 26.86 3.93 -15.09
CA GLN A 79 25.86 4.48 -16.02
C GLN A 79 24.59 4.90 -15.28
N VAL A 80 24.29 6.20 -15.36
CA VAL A 80 23.05 6.80 -14.88
C VAL A 80 22.15 7.06 -16.09
N ASP A 81 20.87 6.69 -15.99
CA ASP A 81 19.90 6.98 -17.04
C ASP A 81 19.74 8.50 -17.21
N SER A 82 19.88 8.96 -18.45
CA SER A 82 19.89 10.40 -18.78
C SER A 82 18.60 11.15 -18.41
N ARG A 83 17.49 10.45 -18.17
CA ARG A 83 16.22 11.03 -17.76
C ARG A 83 15.89 10.79 -16.30
N PHE A 84 16.67 10.00 -15.56
CA PHE A 84 16.35 9.59 -14.18
C PHE A 84 15.97 10.78 -13.29
N ALA A 85 16.90 11.69 -13.02
CA ALA A 85 16.67 12.79 -12.08
C ALA A 85 15.48 13.68 -12.47
N GLN A 86 15.29 13.92 -13.77
CA GLN A 86 14.15 14.70 -14.27
C GLN A 86 12.83 13.96 -14.06
N ASN A 87 12.76 12.68 -14.45
CA ASN A 87 11.55 11.89 -14.30
C ASN A 87 11.21 11.65 -12.83
N PHE A 88 12.20 11.36 -12.00
CA PHE A 88 12.02 11.08 -10.57
C PHE A 88 11.48 12.28 -9.80
N ASN A 89 12.02 13.48 -10.05
CA ASN A 89 11.50 14.72 -9.46
C ASN A 89 10.11 15.07 -9.98
N ASN A 90 9.89 15.01 -11.30
CA ASN A 90 8.62 15.42 -11.90
C ASN A 90 7.47 14.47 -11.54
N ALA A 91 7.75 13.16 -11.37
CA ALA A 91 6.77 12.19 -10.88
C ALA A 91 6.32 12.54 -9.46
N ARG A 92 7.27 12.80 -8.54
CA ARG A 92 7.00 13.25 -7.17
C ARG A 92 6.15 14.52 -7.15
N GLU A 93 6.55 15.54 -7.91
CA GLU A 93 5.83 16.82 -7.98
C GLU A 93 4.41 16.67 -8.53
N ALA A 94 4.18 15.69 -9.41
CA ALA A 94 2.86 15.37 -9.94
C ALA A 94 2.01 14.49 -8.99
N GLY A 95 2.55 14.02 -7.88
CA GLY A 95 1.86 13.12 -6.94
C GLY A 95 1.80 11.66 -7.40
N VAL A 96 2.77 11.21 -8.19
CA VAL A 96 3.00 9.79 -8.51
C VAL A 96 4.12 9.27 -7.60
N LEU A 97 3.86 8.20 -6.84
CA LEU A 97 4.88 7.58 -5.99
C LEU A 97 5.94 6.89 -6.85
N ALA A 98 7.17 7.40 -6.83
CA ALA A 98 8.22 6.93 -7.73
C ALA A 98 9.27 6.08 -7.00
N GLY A 99 9.62 4.91 -7.55
CA GLY A 99 10.74 4.08 -7.11
C GLY A 99 11.85 4.03 -8.18
N PRO A 100 13.13 4.02 -7.79
CA PRO A 100 14.21 3.87 -8.76
C PRO A 100 14.48 2.39 -9.04
N TYR A 101 14.87 2.05 -10.26
CA TYR A 101 15.38 0.71 -10.57
C TYR A 101 16.79 0.73 -11.15
N HIS A 102 17.54 -0.31 -10.83
CA HIS A 102 18.85 -0.62 -11.41
C HIS A 102 18.74 -1.83 -12.32
N TYR A 103 19.13 -1.71 -13.58
CA TYR A 103 19.24 -2.84 -14.51
C TYR A 103 20.58 -3.55 -14.32
N GLY A 104 20.55 -4.75 -13.72
CA GLY A 104 21.76 -5.49 -13.34
C GLY A 104 22.42 -6.20 -14.51
N TYR A 105 23.77 -6.19 -14.54
CA TYR A 105 24.55 -6.93 -15.54
C TYR A 105 25.52 -7.96 -14.93
N PRO A 106 25.00 -9.02 -14.27
CA PRO A 106 25.85 -10.08 -13.71
C PRO A 106 26.72 -10.82 -14.74
N ASN A 107 26.47 -10.61 -16.03
CA ASN A 107 27.22 -11.20 -17.14
C ASN A 107 28.38 -10.35 -17.67
N THR A 108 28.56 -9.11 -17.22
CA THR A 108 29.62 -8.24 -17.74
C THR A 108 30.98 -8.59 -17.18
N PHE A 109 31.11 -8.67 -15.84
CA PHE A 109 32.39 -8.93 -15.17
C PHE A 109 32.35 -10.19 -14.31
N THR A 110 31.96 -11.32 -14.90
CA THR A 110 31.81 -12.63 -14.22
C THR A 110 33.04 -13.14 -13.44
N SER A 111 34.22 -12.60 -13.68
CA SER A 111 35.45 -12.94 -12.95
C SER A 111 35.78 -11.99 -11.79
N ASP A 112 35.08 -10.86 -11.68
CA ASP A 112 35.26 -9.88 -10.61
C ASP A 112 34.26 -10.17 -9.48
N PRO A 113 34.71 -10.60 -8.28
CA PRO A 113 33.82 -10.86 -7.16
C PRO A 113 33.17 -9.59 -6.60
N LEU A 114 33.63 -8.39 -6.98
CA LEU A 114 33.06 -7.12 -6.53
C LEU A 114 32.05 -6.52 -7.51
N ASP A 115 31.78 -7.17 -8.64
CA ASP A 115 30.90 -6.67 -9.69
C ASP A 115 29.52 -6.22 -9.15
N ALA A 116 28.81 -7.13 -8.47
CA ALA A 116 27.52 -6.84 -7.83
C ALA A 116 27.58 -5.67 -6.85
N ALA A 117 28.61 -5.63 -6.01
CA ALA A 117 28.79 -4.59 -5.02
C ALA A 117 29.12 -3.24 -5.67
N ASN A 118 29.86 -3.22 -6.78
CA ASN A 118 30.16 -2.01 -7.53
C ASN A 118 28.89 -1.46 -8.20
N GLU A 119 28.10 -2.31 -8.87
CA GLU A 119 26.81 -1.92 -9.44
C GLU A 119 25.85 -1.38 -8.37
N ALA A 120 25.77 -2.04 -7.21
CA ALA A 120 24.95 -1.58 -6.09
C ALA A 120 25.43 -0.25 -5.51
N ASN A 121 26.73 -0.03 -5.38
CA ASN A 121 27.26 1.24 -4.87
C ASN A 121 26.95 2.40 -5.84
N ASP A 122 27.17 2.21 -7.14
CA ASP A 122 26.85 3.22 -8.15
C ASP A 122 25.34 3.53 -8.17
N PHE A 123 24.52 2.49 -8.01
CA PHE A 123 23.08 2.66 -7.89
C PHE A 123 22.70 3.46 -6.64
N VAL A 124 23.20 3.09 -5.46
CA VAL A 124 22.87 3.77 -4.20
C VAL A 124 23.38 5.22 -4.24
N ASP A 125 24.58 5.47 -4.76
CA ASP A 125 25.14 6.83 -4.92
C ASP A 125 24.23 7.73 -5.79
N ALA A 126 23.59 7.16 -6.82
CA ALA A 126 22.69 7.89 -7.69
C ALA A 126 21.35 8.25 -7.04
N ILE A 127 20.86 7.44 -6.09
CA ILE A 127 19.50 7.55 -5.53
C ILE A 127 19.45 8.10 -4.10
N GLU A 128 20.48 7.87 -3.29
CA GLU A 128 20.56 8.27 -1.87
C GLU A 128 20.29 9.77 -1.63
N PRO A 129 20.79 10.70 -2.47
CA PRO A 129 20.47 12.12 -2.31
C PRO A 129 18.97 12.41 -2.42
N PHE A 130 18.20 11.64 -3.20
CA PHE A 130 16.75 11.85 -3.31
C PHE A 130 16.03 11.41 -2.03
N TYR A 131 16.39 10.25 -1.49
CA TYR A 131 15.85 9.77 -0.23
C TYR A 131 16.21 10.67 0.96
N THR A 132 17.45 11.17 1.01
CA THR A 132 17.90 12.06 2.08
C THR A 132 17.24 13.43 2.01
N ASN A 133 17.08 14.00 0.81
CA ASN A 133 16.48 15.33 0.64
C ASN A 133 14.95 15.32 0.68
N HIS A 134 14.32 14.17 0.43
CA HIS A 134 12.86 14.01 0.41
C HIS A 134 12.46 12.69 1.10
N PRO A 135 12.72 12.54 2.41
CA PRO A 135 12.28 11.36 3.14
C PRO A 135 10.75 11.22 3.04
N GLY A 136 10.26 9.97 2.95
CA GLY A 136 8.83 9.67 2.84
C GLY A 136 8.20 10.02 1.49
N SER A 137 9.00 10.24 0.44
CA SER A 137 8.47 10.69 -0.87
C SER A 137 8.68 9.70 -2.03
N TYR A 138 9.47 8.65 -1.84
CA TYR A 138 9.92 7.77 -2.92
C TYR A 138 9.85 6.31 -2.49
N LEU A 139 9.58 5.41 -3.42
CA LEU A 139 9.46 3.97 -3.16
C LEU A 139 10.83 3.29 -2.99
N THR A 140 10.81 2.11 -2.39
CA THR A 140 11.92 1.16 -2.22
C THR A 140 12.62 0.93 -3.55
N PRO A 141 13.96 0.87 -3.57
CA PRO A 141 14.71 0.62 -4.79
C PRO A 141 14.44 -0.78 -5.35
N VAL A 142 14.51 -0.90 -6.67
CA VAL A 142 14.34 -2.15 -7.40
C VAL A 142 15.67 -2.60 -8.00
N LEU A 143 15.96 -3.89 -7.92
CA LEU A 143 16.93 -4.57 -8.77
C LEU A 143 16.20 -5.31 -9.89
N ASP A 144 16.50 -4.93 -11.14
CA ASP A 144 15.98 -5.53 -12.36
C ASP A 144 16.94 -6.63 -12.86
N LEU A 145 16.44 -7.88 -12.87
CA LEU A 145 17.17 -9.10 -13.20
C LEU A 145 16.59 -9.81 -14.41
N GLU A 146 17.24 -9.59 -15.55
CA GLU A 146 16.93 -10.24 -16.82
C GLU A 146 18.15 -10.90 -17.47
N GLU A 147 19.35 -10.43 -17.11
CA GLU A 147 20.61 -10.89 -17.69
C GLU A 147 21.13 -12.14 -16.98
N HIS A 148 21.56 -13.12 -17.76
CA HIS A 148 22.05 -14.40 -17.25
C HIS A 148 23.51 -14.63 -17.65
N VAL A 149 24.18 -15.48 -16.88
CA VAL A 149 25.55 -15.92 -17.14
C VAL A 149 25.59 -17.27 -17.84
N ASN A 150 26.69 -17.52 -18.55
CA ASN A 150 27.00 -18.81 -19.15
C ASN A 150 28.42 -19.27 -18.75
N ILE A 151 28.59 -19.61 -17.47
CA ILE A 151 29.88 -19.96 -16.86
C ILE A 151 30.05 -21.47 -16.61
N GLY A 152 29.03 -22.27 -16.93
CA GLY A 152 29.09 -23.72 -16.76
C GLY A 152 27.71 -24.37 -16.77
N THR A 153 27.49 -25.31 -15.86
CA THR A 153 26.22 -26.01 -15.69
C THR A 153 25.11 -25.06 -15.21
N THR A 154 23.85 -25.43 -15.41
CA THR A 154 22.70 -24.69 -14.86
C THR A 154 22.82 -24.46 -13.36
N ALA A 155 23.32 -25.43 -12.60
CA ALA A 155 23.53 -25.29 -11.16
C ALA A 155 24.61 -24.24 -10.83
N GLN A 156 25.67 -24.16 -11.62
CA GLN A 156 26.72 -23.15 -11.44
C GLN A 156 26.21 -21.74 -11.81
N ASN A 157 25.48 -21.61 -12.92
CA ASN A 157 24.88 -20.32 -13.29
C ASN A 157 23.89 -19.85 -12.22
N LYS A 158 23.04 -20.74 -11.70
CA LYS A 158 22.10 -20.45 -10.62
C LYS A 158 22.81 -20.02 -9.33
N ALA A 159 23.85 -20.75 -8.93
CA ALA A 159 24.63 -20.39 -7.75
C ALA A 159 25.29 -19.01 -7.91
N PHE A 160 25.87 -18.73 -9.08
CA PHE A 160 26.51 -17.44 -9.36
C PHE A 160 25.51 -16.29 -9.32
N ILE A 161 24.40 -16.38 -10.06
CA ILE A 161 23.40 -15.30 -10.06
C ILE A 161 22.81 -15.10 -8.67
N THR A 162 22.55 -16.18 -7.93
CA THR A 162 22.04 -16.07 -6.55
C THR A 162 23.02 -15.30 -5.65
N GLU A 163 24.31 -15.64 -5.68
CA GLU A 163 25.32 -14.91 -4.89
C GLU A 163 25.43 -13.44 -5.33
N TRP A 164 25.41 -13.18 -6.64
CA TRP A 164 25.44 -11.82 -7.17
C TRP A 164 24.27 -10.97 -6.63
N VAL A 165 23.05 -11.54 -6.60
CA VAL A 165 21.87 -10.86 -6.04
C VAL A 165 22.00 -10.61 -4.54
N ARG A 166 22.57 -11.56 -3.79
CA ARG A 166 22.83 -11.40 -2.35
C ARG A 166 23.82 -10.27 -2.10
N ASP A 167 24.91 -10.22 -2.84
CA ASP A 167 25.95 -9.18 -2.70
C ASP A 167 25.42 -7.79 -3.06
N PHE A 168 24.66 -7.67 -4.15
CA PHE A 168 23.99 -6.42 -4.52
C PHE A 168 23.03 -5.98 -3.41
N SER A 169 22.19 -6.90 -2.95
CA SER A 169 21.18 -6.63 -1.92
C SER A 169 21.80 -6.25 -0.58
N GLN A 170 22.92 -6.86 -0.21
CA GLN A 170 23.64 -6.54 1.01
C GLN A 170 24.11 -5.08 1.04
N VAL A 171 24.61 -4.56 -0.10
CA VAL A 171 25.01 -3.15 -0.19
C VAL A 171 23.80 -2.24 -0.03
N VAL A 172 22.69 -2.54 -0.72
CA VAL A 172 21.44 -1.76 -0.61
C VAL A 172 20.93 -1.76 0.83
N GLU A 173 20.86 -2.92 1.47
CA GLU A 173 20.38 -3.06 2.85
C GLU A 173 21.30 -2.36 3.85
N THR A 174 22.62 -2.47 3.67
CA THR A 174 23.59 -1.79 4.55
C THR A 174 23.48 -0.27 4.45
N ARG A 175 23.26 0.27 3.25
CA ARG A 175 23.26 1.73 3.03
C ARG A 175 21.90 2.39 3.21
N LEU A 176 20.82 1.69 2.87
CA LEU A 176 19.47 2.23 2.85
C LEU A 176 18.53 1.59 3.88
N GLY A 177 18.96 0.52 4.56
CA GLY A 177 18.17 -0.16 5.60
C GLY A 177 17.04 -1.02 5.07
N VAL A 178 16.99 -1.29 3.76
CA VAL A 178 15.91 -2.06 3.11
C VAL A 178 16.48 -3.07 2.12
N LYS A 179 15.76 -4.17 1.94
CA LYS A 179 16.00 -5.08 0.80
C LYS A 179 15.41 -4.47 -0.47
N PRO A 180 16.10 -4.53 -1.62
CA PRO A 180 15.52 -4.10 -2.88
C PRO A 180 14.36 -5.01 -3.29
N ILE A 181 13.38 -4.45 -4.00
CA ILE A 181 12.37 -5.22 -4.74
C ILE A 181 13.08 -5.91 -5.92
N ILE A 182 12.72 -7.15 -6.24
CA ILE A 182 13.28 -7.86 -7.39
C ILE A 182 12.31 -7.80 -8.57
N TYR A 183 12.72 -7.18 -9.68
CA TYR A 183 12.05 -7.35 -10.96
C TYR A 183 12.60 -8.56 -11.70
N THR A 184 11.73 -9.51 -12.06
CA THR A 184 12.12 -10.65 -12.89
C THR A 184 10.92 -11.40 -13.48
N GLY A 185 11.18 -12.26 -14.47
CA GLY A 185 10.19 -13.14 -15.09
C GLY A 185 10.24 -14.59 -14.58
N GLN A 186 9.18 -15.36 -14.86
CA GLN A 186 9.02 -16.75 -14.38
C GLN A 186 10.23 -17.64 -14.66
N SER A 187 10.65 -17.68 -15.94
CA SER A 187 11.72 -18.57 -16.38
C SER A 187 13.05 -18.22 -15.72
N PHE A 188 13.33 -16.92 -15.56
CA PHE A 188 14.56 -16.47 -14.94
C PHE A 188 14.60 -16.89 -13.47
N ALA A 189 13.55 -16.55 -12.71
CA ALA A 189 13.40 -16.92 -11.31
C ALA A 189 13.62 -18.42 -11.05
N GLN A 190 12.96 -19.29 -11.83
CA GLN A 190 13.06 -20.74 -11.64
C GLN A 190 14.47 -21.29 -11.90
N ASN A 191 15.12 -20.77 -12.94
CA ASN A 191 16.36 -21.33 -13.45
C ASN A 191 17.61 -20.72 -12.82
N TYR A 192 17.54 -19.48 -12.32
CA TYR A 192 18.72 -18.73 -11.89
C TYR A 192 18.70 -18.27 -10.43
N LEU A 193 17.58 -18.33 -9.71
CA LEU A 193 17.49 -17.86 -8.33
C LEU A 193 17.24 -19.00 -7.34
N ALA A 194 17.94 -19.00 -6.21
CA ALA A 194 17.64 -19.86 -5.07
C ALA A 194 16.43 -19.32 -4.27
N ASN A 195 15.78 -20.19 -3.48
CA ASN A 195 14.51 -19.88 -2.85
C ASN A 195 14.58 -18.75 -1.80
N ASP A 196 15.73 -18.51 -1.18
CA ASP A 196 15.91 -17.43 -0.20
C ASP A 196 15.82 -16.03 -0.83
N ILE A 197 16.01 -15.91 -2.15
CA ILE A 197 15.76 -14.65 -2.85
C ILE A 197 14.26 -14.27 -2.78
N ALA A 198 13.37 -15.22 -2.49
CA ALA A 198 11.95 -14.94 -2.27
C ALA A 198 11.65 -14.15 -0.98
N GLU A 199 12.66 -13.87 -0.14
CA GLU A 199 12.55 -12.92 0.96
C GLU A 199 12.45 -11.46 0.50
N HIS A 200 12.76 -11.19 -0.78
CA HIS A 200 12.57 -9.88 -1.40
C HIS A 200 11.15 -9.75 -1.96
N PRO A 201 10.53 -8.56 -1.94
CA PRO A 201 9.30 -8.30 -2.68
C PRO A 201 9.47 -8.54 -4.18
N LEU A 202 8.43 -9.01 -4.85
CA LEU A 202 8.45 -9.36 -6.27
C LEU A 202 7.74 -8.31 -7.13
N TRP A 203 8.47 -7.74 -8.08
CA TRP A 203 7.90 -7.11 -9.26
C TRP A 203 7.95 -8.07 -10.45
N PHE A 204 6.81 -8.68 -10.76
CA PHE A 204 6.76 -9.80 -11.67
C PHE A 204 6.56 -9.37 -13.12
N ALA A 205 7.45 -9.79 -14.02
CA ALA A 205 7.30 -9.61 -15.45
C ALA A 205 6.50 -10.76 -16.07
N ARG A 206 5.24 -10.50 -16.47
CA ARG A 206 4.44 -11.47 -17.22
C ARG A 206 3.37 -10.78 -18.05
N TRP A 207 3.52 -10.80 -19.37
CA TRP A 207 2.50 -10.22 -20.24
C TRP A 207 1.28 -11.14 -20.41
N GLY A 208 0.09 -10.53 -20.41
CA GLY A 208 -1.17 -11.21 -20.66
C GLY A 208 -2.08 -11.31 -19.43
N SER A 209 -2.61 -12.50 -19.15
CA SER A 209 -3.56 -12.71 -18.04
C SER A 209 -2.87 -12.67 -16.68
N GLN A 210 -3.65 -12.35 -15.64
CA GLN A 210 -3.19 -12.35 -14.25
C GLN A 210 -2.43 -13.64 -13.89
N PRO A 211 -1.24 -13.53 -13.27
CA PRO A 211 -0.45 -14.69 -12.89
C PRO A 211 -1.12 -15.51 -11.78
N THR A 212 -0.98 -16.83 -11.85
CA THR A 212 -1.38 -17.76 -10.80
C THR A 212 -0.22 -18.08 -9.86
N SER A 213 -0.49 -18.59 -8.65
CA SER A 213 0.55 -18.96 -7.67
C SER A 213 1.69 -19.81 -8.24
N THR A 214 1.38 -20.77 -9.10
CA THR A 214 2.37 -21.66 -9.74
C THR A 214 3.26 -21.00 -10.78
N GLN A 215 3.03 -19.74 -11.11
CA GLN A 215 3.68 -19.03 -12.21
C GLN A 215 4.74 -18.04 -11.75
N MET A 216 4.88 -17.77 -10.46
CA MET A 216 5.76 -16.74 -9.92
C MET A 216 7.16 -17.23 -9.55
N GLY A 217 7.60 -18.32 -10.21
CA GLY A 217 8.93 -18.87 -10.03
C GLY A 217 9.16 -19.44 -8.64
N ILE A 218 9.90 -18.69 -7.80
CA ILE A 218 10.23 -19.07 -6.42
C ILE A 218 9.35 -18.35 -5.38
N TRP A 219 8.50 -17.42 -5.80
CA TRP A 219 7.59 -16.66 -4.93
C TRP A 219 6.18 -17.27 -4.89
N ASP A 220 5.49 -17.04 -3.78
CA ASP A 220 4.09 -17.43 -3.58
C ASP A 220 3.09 -16.35 -4.05
N THR A 221 3.52 -15.09 -4.09
CA THR A 221 2.73 -13.93 -4.53
C THR A 221 3.63 -12.89 -5.21
N TRP A 222 3.00 -11.97 -5.96
CA TRP A 222 3.62 -10.78 -6.51
C TRP A 222 3.13 -9.54 -5.75
N ASP A 223 4.00 -8.55 -5.62
CA ASP A 223 3.70 -7.24 -5.05
C ASP A 223 3.39 -6.25 -6.18
N PHE A 224 4.21 -6.28 -7.23
CA PHE A 224 4.00 -5.55 -8.46
C PHE A 224 3.94 -6.51 -9.65
N TRP A 225 3.21 -6.16 -10.70
CA TRP A 225 3.06 -7.00 -11.89
C TRP A 225 3.08 -6.17 -13.16
N GLN A 226 4.14 -6.30 -13.95
CA GLN A 226 4.22 -5.74 -15.30
C GLN A 226 3.44 -6.64 -16.26
N TYR A 227 2.28 -6.15 -16.71
CA TYR A 227 1.32 -6.94 -17.48
C TYR A 227 1.33 -6.66 -18.99
N THR A 228 1.97 -5.58 -19.43
CA THR A 228 2.19 -5.28 -20.84
C THR A 228 3.34 -4.29 -21.05
N ALA A 229 4.07 -4.45 -22.16
CA ALA A 229 5.07 -3.50 -22.64
C ALA A 229 4.57 -2.58 -23.78
N THR A 230 3.29 -2.68 -24.13
CA THR A 230 2.69 -1.96 -25.25
C THR A 230 1.46 -1.18 -24.81
N GLY A 231 1.45 -0.72 -23.55
CA GLY A 231 0.40 0.12 -23.02
C GLY A 231 0.48 1.55 -23.57
N SER A 232 -0.53 2.34 -23.22
CA SER A 232 -0.60 3.76 -23.50
C SER A 232 -1.11 4.51 -22.26
N VAL A 233 -0.46 5.62 -21.92
CA VAL A 233 -0.83 6.52 -20.82
C VAL A 233 -0.69 7.96 -21.32
N ALA A 234 -1.69 8.80 -21.05
CA ALA A 234 -1.62 10.20 -21.42
C ALA A 234 -0.40 10.87 -20.77
N GLY A 235 0.41 11.56 -21.57
CA GLY A 235 1.66 12.19 -21.11
C GLY A 235 2.92 11.39 -21.45
N VAL A 236 2.80 10.12 -21.85
CA VAL A 236 3.90 9.34 -22.42
C VAL A 236 3.69 9.18 -23.92
N SER A 237 4.74 9.41 -24.71
CA SER A 237 4.68 9.23 -26.17
C SER A 237 5.05 7.79 -26.53
N GLY A 238 4.22 7.13 -27.33
CA GLY A 238 4.47 5.76 -27.77
C GLY A 238 4.05 4.71 -26.74
N ASN A 239 4.71 3.55 -26.79
CA ASN A 239 4.45 2.46 -25.88
C ASN A 239 5.04 2.76 -24.50
N VAL A 240 4.30 2.36 -23.47
CA VAL A 240 4.77 2.39 -22.08
C VAL A 240 4.41 1.08 -21.40
N ASP A 241 5.34 0.59 -20.60
CA ASP A 241 5.12 -0.54 -19.72
C ASP A 241 4.03 -0.21 -18.69
N ARG A 242 3.22 -1.19 -18.34
CA ARG A 242 2.10 -1.01 -17.42
C ARG A 242 2.15 -2.03 -16.33
N ASP A 243 1.89 -1.53 -15.12
CA ASP A 243 2.01 -2.29 -13.90
C ASP A 243 0.73 -2.23 -13.08
N TYR A 244 0.55 -3.29 -12.30
CA TYR A 244 -0.36 -3.30 -11.16
C TYR A 244 0.43 -3.46 -9.87
N PHE A 245 -0.04 -2.82 -8.81
CA PHE A 245 0.36 -3.14 -7.44
C PHE A 245 -0.74 -3.94 -6.75
N ASN A 246 -0.36 -4.99 -6.01
CA ASN A 246 -1.25 -5.93 -5.34
C ASN A 246 -1.69 -5.43 -3.96
N GLY A 247 -2.40 -4.31 -3.91
CA GLY A 247 -2.83 -3.74 -2.65
C GLY A 247 -3.43 -2.35 -2.80
N THR A 248 -3.86 -1.81 -1.66
CA THR A 248 -4.38 -0.45 -1.52
C THR A 248 -3.25 0.59 -1.48
N MET A 249 -3.60 1.88 -1.44
CA MET A 249 -2.61 2.95 -1.24
C MET A 249 -1.85 2.80 0.09
N GLN A 250 -2.53 2.36 1.15
CA GLN A 250 -1.90 2.12 2.45
C GLN A 250 -0.86 0.99 2.37
N ASP A 251 -1.16 -0.07 1.62
CA ASP A 251 -0.19 -1.15 1.40
C ASP A 251 1.02 -0.67 0.56
N LEU A 252 0.80 0.24 -0.39
CA LEU A 252 1.88 0.83 -1.19
C LEU A 252 2.76 1.76 -0.37
N GLU A 253 2.18 2.49 0.60
CA GLU A 253 2.92 3.39 1.49
C GLU A 253 3.97 2.65 2.35
N GLN A 254 3.79 1.35 2.59
CA GLN A 254 4.79 0.49 3.25
C GLN A 254 6.10 0.34 2.44
N TYR A 255 6.05 0.65 1.13
CA TYR A 255 7.22 0.67 0.27
C TYR A 255 7.88 2.05 0.21
N VAL A 256 7.43 3.06 0.95
CA VAL A 256 8.00 4.41 0.85
C VAL A 256 9.23 4.55 1.76
N MET A 257 10.36 4.93 1.17
CA MET A 257 11.64 5.12 1.83
C MET A 257 11.66 6.35 2.74
N GLY A 258 12.18 6.18 3.94
CA GLY A 258 12.33 7.28 4.90
C GLY A 258 11.02 7.71 5.56
N VAL A 259 9.95 6.94 5.42
CA VAL A 259 8.85 6.97 6.39
C VAL A 259 9.43 6.33 7.65
N VAL A 260 9.83 7.17 8.61
CA VAL A 260 10.25 6.69 9.92
C VAL A 260 8.99 6.09 10.55
N SER A 261 8.83 4.76 10.59
CA SER A 261 7.79 4.16 11.45
C SER A 261 7.94 4.82 12.82
N LEU A 262 6.90 5.55 13.23
CA LEU A 262 6.99 6.30 14.47
C LEU A 262 7.14 5.27 15.57
N ALA A 263 8.12 5.42 16.45
CA ALA A 263 8.24 4.47 17.56
C ALA A 263 6.91 4.43 18.32
N GLY A 264 6.23 3.28 18.35
CA GLY A 264 4.88 3.14 18.92
C GLY A 264 3.72 3.13 17.91
N ASP A 265 3.96 3.38 16.63
CA ASP A 265 3.00 3.18 15.53
C ASP A 265 3.03 1.69 15.15
N TYR A 266 2.24 0.90 15.88
CA TYR A 266 2.25 -0.55 15.80
C TYR A 266 1.31 -1.10 14.73
N ASN A 267 0.45 -0.26 14.18
CA ASN A 267 -0.38 -0.60 13.02
C ASN A 267 0.20 -0.03 11.70
N ASP A 268 1.31 0.72 11.77
CA ASP A 268 2.00 1.41 10.68
C ASP A 268 1.05 2.30 9.84
N ASP A 269 0.11 2.99 10.49
CA ASP A 269 -0.84 3.91 9.85
C ASP A 269 -0.33 5.36 9.76
N GLY A 270 0.88 5.61 10.26
CA GLY A 270 1.53 6.91 10.22
C GLY A 270 1.11 7.84 11.36
N MET A 271 0.32 7.35 12.32
CA MET A 271 0.01 8.01 13.59
C MET A 271 0.28 7.08 14.77
N VAL A 272 0.70 7.63 15.91
CA VAL A 272 0.74 6.89 17.17
C VAL A 272 -0.52 7.21 17.96
N ASP A 273 -1.54 6.36 17.89
CA ASP A 273 -2.85 6.57 18.50
C ASP A 273 -3.43 5.33 19.21
N ALA A 274 -4.75 5.34 19.49
CA ALA A 274 -5.40 4.26 20.23
C ALA A 274 -5.52 2.93 19.44
N ALA A 275 -5.38 2.97 18.11
CA ALA A 275 -5.35 1.79 17.27
C ALA A 275 -4.05 0.99 17.51
N ASP A 276 -2.91 1.65 17.70
CA ASP A 276 -1.63 0.98 18.02
C ASP A 276 -1.67 0.28 19.37
N PHE A 277 -2.33 0.91 20.35
CA PHE A 277 -2.56 0.28 21.64
C PHE A 277 -3.34 -1.02 21.51
N THR A 278 -4.25 -1.12 20.53
CA THR A 278 -4.99 -2.35 20.26
C THR A 278 -4.06 -3.43 19.72
N VAL A 279 -3.12 -3.09 18.83
CA VAL A 279 -2.11 -4.03 18.33
C VAL A 279 -1.23 -4.54 19.47
N TRP A 280 -0.67 -3.65 20.30
CA TRP A 280 0.13 -4.03 21.45
C TRP A 280 -0.64 -4.93 22.42
N ARG A 281 -1.86 -4.52 22.79
CA ARG A 281 -2.69 -5.24 23.78
C ARG A 281 -2.99 -6.66 23.31
N ASP A 282 -3.32 -6.81 22.03
CA ASP A 282 -3.75 -8.10 21.47
C ASP A 282 -2.57 -9.05 21.20
N THR A 283 -1.35 -8.51 21.10
CA THR A 283 -0.10 -9.27 20.87
C THR A 283 0.78 -9.40 22.11
N ARG A 284 0.41 -8.76 23.23
CA ARG A 284 1.16 -8.77 24.49
C ARG A 284 1.48 -10.19 24.98
N GLY A 285 2.75 -10.42 25.31
CA GLY A 285 3.24 -11.71 25.79
C GLY A 285 3.60 -12.70 24.67
N ALA A 286 3.45 -12.30 23.40
CA ALA A 286 4.03 -13.03 22.28
C ALA A 286 5.56 -13.11 22.40
N ARG A 287 6.12 -14.18 21.85
CA ARG A 287 7.57 -14.43 21.79
C ARG A 287 7.94 -14.56 20.32
N ARG A 288 9.08 -13.99 19.93
CA ARG A 288 9.61 -13.84 18.55
C ARG A 288 9.21 -12.53 17.86
N GLY A 289 9.16 -11.43 18.61
CA GLY A 289 8.83 -10.11 18.09
C GLY A 289 7.45 -10.03 17.43
N GLY A 290 7.19 -8.89 16.80
CA GLY A 290 5.94 -8.58 16.09
C GLY A 290 5.83 -7.07 15.87
N ALA A 291 4.77 -6.61 15.21
CA ALA A 291 4.59 -5.18 14.91
C ALA A 291 4.62 -4.28 16.16
N ALA A 292 4.29 -4.83 17.34
CA ALA A 292 4.37 -4.13 18.63
C ALA A 292 5.64 -4.37 19.46
N ASP A 293 6.69 -4.99 18.90
CA ASP A 293 8.03 -5.10 19.53
C ASP A 293 8.82 -3.81 19.22
N GLY A 294 8.45 -2.73 19.92
CA GLY A 294 8.96 -1.39 19.68
C GLY A 294 10.40 -1.19 20.13
N ASN A 295 10.91 -2.01 21.05
CA ASN A 295 12.29 -1.93 21.52
C ASN A 295 13.24 -2.93 20.81
N GLY A 296 12.69 -3.86 20.02
CA GLY A 296 13.42 -4.85 19.23
C GLY A 296 14.05 -5.98 20.05
N ASP A 297 13.58 -6.24 21.27
CA ASP A 297 14.16 -7.24 22.18
C ASP A 297 13.60 -8.67 21.95
N GLY A 298 12.66 -8.81 21.01
CA GLY A 298 12.02 -10.07 20.64
C GLY A 298 10.82 -10.44 21.51
N ARG A 299 10.36 -9.53 22.39
CA ARG A 299 9.19 -9.67 23.26
C ARG A 299 8.27 -8.47 23.09
N ILE A 300 6.98 -8.70 23.33
CA ILE A 300 5.98 -7.63 23.38
C ILE A 300 5.53 -7.51 24.83
N ASP A 301 6.08 -6.54 25.55
CA ASP A 301 5.85 -6.31 26.98
C ASP A 301 5.65 -4.83 27.34
N GLU A 302 5.86 -4.47 28.62
CA GLU A 302 5.59 -3.13 29.11
C GLU A 302 6.62 -2.10 28.61
N LEU A 303 7.82 -2.54 28.20
CA LEU A 303 8.80 -1.64 27.60
C LEU A 303 8.32 -1.11 26.24
N ASP A 304 7.58 -1.93 25.49
CA ASP A 304 6.93 -1.50 24.25
C ASP A 304 5.77 -0.55 24.53
N TYR A 305 4.95 -0.86 25.55
CA TYR A 305 3.92 0.07 26.00
C TYR A 305 4.47 1.46 26.34
N ASP A 306 5.60 1.53 27.04
CA ASP A 306 6.27 2.79 27.37
C ASP A 306 6.72 3.56 26.11
N ILE A 307 7.10 2.85 25.04
CA ILE A 307 7.42 3.43 23.74
C ILE A 307 6.16 4.03 23.10
N TRP A 308 5.04 3.32 23.08
CA TRP A 308 3.77 3.86 22.61
C TRP A 308 3.36 5.11 23.41
N VAL A 309 3.41 5.07 24.74
CA VAL A 309 3.09 6.22 25.61
C VAL A 309 3.97 7.43 25.31
N ALA A 310 5.29 7.21 25.15
CA ALA A 310 6.25 8.28 24.89
C ALA A 310 6.03 8.98 23.54
N ASN A 311 5.31 8.35 22.63
CA ASN A 311 5.13 8.83 21.27
C ASN A 311 3.65 9.10 20.90
N PHE A 312 2.70 8.83 21.79
CA PHE A 312 1.27 9.05 21.55
C PHE A 312 0.96 10.46 21.05
N GLY A 313 0.25 10.55 19.93
CA GLY A 313 -0.10 11.77 19.23
C GLY A 313 0.92 12.27 18.22
N LYS A 314 2.04 11.57 18.01
CA LYS A 314 2.96 11.85 16.88
C LYS A 314 2.34 11.36 15.57
N SER A 315 2.62 12.07 14.47
CA SER A 315 2.20 11.67 13.13
C SER A 315 3.23 12.08 12.07
N ASN A 316 3.39 11.24 11.05
CA ASN A 316 4.17 11.55 9.84
C ASN A 316 3.30 12.17 8.74
N LEU A 317 1.98 12.18 8.94
CA LEU A 317 1.05 12.84 8.04
C LEU A 317 1.31 14.34 8.07
N SER A 318 1.86 14.86 6.98
CA SER A 318 2.02 16.29 6.76
C SER A 318 0.69 16.99 7.02
N SER A 319 0.71 18.07 7.83
CA SER A 319 -0.46 18.85 8.20
C SER A 319 -1.17 19.44 6.98
N ALA A 320 -2.03 18.64 6.34
CA ALA A 320 -2.98 19.09 5.35
C ALA A 320 -4.20 19.63 6.10
N GLN A 321 -4.27 20.96 6.15
CA GLN A 321 -5.43 21.77 6.54
C GLN A 321 -6.04 21.48 7.92
N THR A 322 -5.77 22.39 8.86
CA THR A 322 -6.73 22.68 9.93
C THR A 322 -8.08 23.05 9.28
N ALA A 323 -8.98 22.08 9.17
CA ALA A 323 -10.39 22.38 9.00
C ALA A 323 -10.81 23.13 10.27
N SER A 324 -10.95 24.45 10.17
CA SER A 324 -11.53 25.26 11.23
C SER A 324 -12.88 24.66 11.57
N VAL A 325 -13.02 24.06 12.75
CA VAL A 325 -14.29 23.61 13.29
C VAL A 325 -15.22 24.83 13.28
N PRO A 326 -16.36 24.82 12.56
CA PRO A 326 -17.33 25.88 12.71
C PRO A 326 -17.91 25.73 14.11
N GLU A 327 -17.53 26.62 15.03
CA GLU A 327 -18.24 26.69 16.29
C GLU A 327 -19.70 27.05 16.02
N PRO A 328 -20.68 26.33 16.60
CA PRO A 328 -22.05 26.80 16.57
C PRO A 328 -22.08 28.14 17.30
N ASN A 329 -22.49 29.19 16.58
CA ASN A 329 -22.71 30.54 17.13
C ASN A 329 -23.30 30.43 18.54
N SER A 330 -22.55 30.89 19.53
CA SER A 330 -22.89 30.95 20.96
C SER A 330 -24.10 31.87 21.28
N LEU A 331 -24.91 32.20 20.26
CA LEU A 331 -26.15 32.97 20.36
C LEU A 331 -27.41 32.11 20.58
N MET A 332 -27.35 30.78 20.55
CA MET A 332 -28.51 29.91 20.85
C MET A 332 -28.53 29.31 22.27
N LEU A 333 -27.58 29.67 23.15
CA LEU A 333 -27.57 29.25 24.56
C LEU A 333 -27.77 30.40 25.57
N ALA A 334 -28.23 31.56 25.11
CA ALA A 334 -28.63 32.69 25.97
C ALA A 334 -30.15 33.04 25.91
N ALA A 335 -30.96 32.25 25.19
CA ALA A 335 -32.42 32.47 25.09
C ALA A 335 -33.27 31.51 25.96
N GLY A 336 -32.65 30.57 26.67
CA GLY A 336 -33.35 29.54 27.45
C GLY A 336 -33.45 29.77 28.97
N ALA A 337 -32.97 30.90 29.50
CA ALA A 337 -32.80 31.09 30.95
C ALA A 337 -33.48 32.34 31.56
N CYS A 338 -34.57 32.86 30.97
CA CYS A 338 -35.31 34.01 31.53
C CYS A 338 -36.84 33.85 31.67
N PHE A 339 -37.43 32.68 31.41
CA PHE A 339 -38.86 32.45 31.69
C PHE A 339 -39.06 31.42 32.79
N GLY A 340 -38.84 31.84 34.03
CA GLY A 340 -39.09 30.97 35.16
C GLY A 340 -38.73 31.57 36.51
N ARG A 341 -39.33 32.71 36.88
CA ARG A 341 -39.71 33.09 38.27
C ARG A 341 -40.03 34.59 38.37
N ARG A 342 -41.30 34.96 38.21
CA ARG A 342 -41.92 36.06 38.96
C ARG A 342 -43.36 35.70 39.31
N ARG A 343 -43.51 34.98 40.43
CA ARG A 343 -44.75 34.99 41.21
C ARG A 343 -44.61 36.05 42.31
N LEU A 344 -45.57 36.97 42.30
CA LEU A 344 -46.23 37.66 43.42
C LEU A 344 -45.39 38.42 44.48
N ARG A 345 -45.77 39.71 44.62
CA ARG A 345 -45.76 40.64 45.79
C ARG A 345 -44.97 41.92 45.46
N GLY A 346 -45.45 43.14 45.66
CA GLY A 346 -46.69 43.63 46.23
C GLY A 346 -46.87 45.10 45.82
N ARG A 347 -48.13 45.53 45.75
CA ARG A 347 -48.57 46.85 45.34
C ARG A 347 -48.66 47.73 46.58
N LEU A 348 -47.74 48.67 46.78
CA LEU A 348 -47.89 49.75 47.77
C LEU A 348 -47.31 51.06 47.21
N ARG A 349 -48.23 52.00 46.98
CA ARG A 349 -48.21 53.46 47.26
C ARG A 349 -46.87 54.20 47.04
N GLY A 350 -46.75 55.26 46.25
CA GLY A 350 -47.68 56.39 46.11
C GLY A 350 -47.40 57.45 47.19
N GLY A 351 -46.56 58.44 46.88
CA GLY A 351 -46.28 59.65 47.67
C GLY A 351 -45.14 60.43 47.00
N LEU A 352 -45.42 61.56 46.33
CA LEU A 352 -45.19 62.94 46.82
C LEU A 352 -43.70 63.17 47.14
N GLY A 353 -42.95 64.08 46.55
CA GLY A 353 -43.25 65.38 45.93
C GLY A 353 -42.06 66.30 46.27
N HIS A 354 -41.82 67.26 45.37
CA HIS A 354 -40.75 68.28 45.34
C HIS A 354 -39.39 67.88 44.77
#